data_AF-A0A2S5J0P1-F1
#
_entry.id   AF-A0A2S5J0P1-F1
#
_cell.length_a   1.000
_cell.length_b   1.000
_cell.length_c   1.000
_cell.angle_alpha   90.00
_cell.angle_beta   90.00
_cell.angle_gamma   90.00
#
_symmetry.space_group_name_H-M   'P 1'
#
loop_
_entity.id
_entity.type
_entity.pdbx_description
1 polymer ?
#
loop_
_entity_poly.entity_id
_entity_poly.type
_entity_poly.pdbx_seq_one_letter_code
_entity_poly.pdbx_strand_id
1 'polypeptide(L)'
;MTDLQCPATAILLAAGAEPPSWLERRRVAARFDLTDPCDVSAVVEETADRFRGETFVVAAPSGAIALALRRWGLPGGPPLLVDVDSDGWRPAP
;
A
#
# COMPACT_ATOMS: atom_id res chain seq x y z
N MET A 1 6.42 26.85 7.49
CA MET A 1 6.90 25.99 6.39
C MET A 1 6.13 24.70 6.51
N THR A 2 5.05 24.55 5.73
CA THR A 2 4.33 23.29 5.64
C THR A 2 5.26 22.34 4.90
N ASP A 3 5.96 21.48 5.63
CA ASP A 3 6.66 20.37 5.03
C ASP A 3 5.59 19.57 4.28
N LEU A 4 5.70 19.54 2.95
CA LEU A 4 4.75 18.88 2.08
C LEU A 4 4.97 17.37 2.23
N GLN A 5 4.50 16.81 3.35
CA GLN A 5 4.29 15.38 3.49
C GLN A 5 3.11 15.02 2.58
N CYS A 6 3.36 14.92 1.28
CA CYS A 6 2.41 14.36 0.34
C CYS A 6 2.36 12.86 0.59
N PRO A 7 1.30 12.31 1.21
CA PRO A 7 1.21 10.88 1.40
C PRO A 7 1.19 10.18 0.04
N ALA A 8 1.82 9.02 -0.04
CA ALA A 8 1.64 8.13 -1.17
C ALA A 8 0.47 7.18 -0.86
N THR A 9 -0.39 6.91 -1.84
CA THR A 9 -1.51 5.97 -1.65
C THR A 9 -1.07 4.58 -2.10
N ALA A 10 -0.91 3.66 -1.16
CA ALA A 10 -0.63 2.26 -1.42
C ALA A 10 -1.94 1.46 -1.50
N ILE A 11 -2.07 0.68 -2.58
CA ILE A 11 -3.19 -0.25 -2.76
C ILE A 11 -2.67 -1.67 -2.53
N LEU A 12 -3.07 -2.27 -1.43
CA LEU A 12 -2.64 -3.61 -1.01
C LEU A 12 -3.61 -4.65 -1.57
N LEU A 13 -3.10 -5.55 -2.42
CA LEU A 13 -3.87 -6.62 -3.06
C LEU A 13 -3.32 -7.99 -2.68
N ALA A 14 -4.20 -8.98 -2.59
CA ALA A 14 -3.76 -10.35 -2.43
C ALA A 14 -3.02 -10.80 -3.71
N ALA A 15 -1.87 -11.44 -3.55
CA ALA A 15 -1.13 -12.03 -4.66
C ALA A 15 -2.02 -13.02 -5.44
N GLY A 16 -2.07 -12.86 -6.76
CA GLY A 16 -2.92 -13.67 -7.64
C GLY A 16 -4.42 -13.36 -7.59
N ALA A 17 -4.87 -12.40 -6.79
CA ALA A 17 -6.25 -11.94 -6.83
C ALA A 17 -6.51 -11.03 -8.04
N GLU A 18 -7.72 -11.14 -8.59
CA GLU A 18 -8.16 -10.26 -9.65
C GLU A 18 -8.25 -8.81 -9.12
N PRO A 19 -7.65 -7.83 -9.82
CA PRO A 19 -7.74 -6.44 -9.42
C PRO A 19 -9.20 -6.00 -9.45
N PRO A 20 -9.68 -5.28 -8.42
CA PRO A 20 -11.06 -4.85 -8.38
C PRO A 20 -11.31 -3.78 -9.46
N SER A 21 -12.51 -3.77 -10.06
CA SER A 21 -12.86 -2.88 -11.19
C SER A 21 -12.79 -1.38 -10.87
N TRP A 22 -12.79 -0.99 -9.60
CA TRP A 22 -12.55 0.42 -9.21
C TRP A 22 -11.09 0.82 -9.35
N LEU A 23 -10.15 -0.14 -9.32
CA LEU A 23 -8.72 0.11 -9.50
C LEU A 23 -8.41 0.67 -10.88
N GLU A 24 -9.15 0.21 -11.90
CA GLU A 24 -9.03 0.67 -13.29
C GLU A 24 -9.34 2.18 -13.42
N ARG A 25 -10.08 2.75 -12.46
CA ARG A 25 -10.42 4.17 -12.43
C ARG A 25 -9.37 5.03 -11.71
N ARG A 26 -8.35 4.41 -11.09
CA ARG A 26 -7.28 5.10 -10.37
C ARG A 26 -6.04 5.20 -11.24
N ARG A 27 -5.32 6.33 -11.16
CA ARG A 27 -4.04 6.51 -11.83
C ARG A 27 -2.94 5.82 -11.01
N VAL A 28 -2.63 4.57 -11.36
CA VAL A 28 -1.56 3.80 -10.73
C VAL A 28 -0.23 4.12 -11.42
N ALA A 29 0.74 4.63 -10.64
CA ALA A 29 2.08 4.97 -11.10
C ALA A 29 2.97 3.74 -11.25
N ALA A 30 2.82 2.76 -10.34
CA ALA A 30 3.60 1.53 -10.34
C ALA A 30 2.85 0.37 -9.66
N ARG A 31 3.22 -0.86 -10.04
CA ARG A 31 2.73 -2.10 -9.43
C ARG A 31 3.91 -2.99 -9.07
N PHE A 32 3.86 -3.56 -7.87
CA PHE A 32 4.85 -4.47 -7.33
C PHE A 32 4.17 -5.77 -6.92
N ASP A 33 4.61 -6.90 -7.49
CA ASP A 33 4.10 -8.22 -7.16
C ASP A 33 5.16 -8.96 -6.32
N LEU A 34 4.91 -9.04 -5.00
CA LEU A 34 5.75 -9.70 -4.01
C LEU A 34 5.34 -11.16 -3.92
N THR A 35 6.18 -12.05 -4.46
CA THR A 35 5.91 -13.50 -4.55
C THR A 35 6.53 -14.29 -3.41
N ASP A 36 7.60 -13.78 -2.80
CA ASP A 36 8.32 -14.39 -1.69
C ASP A 36 7.90 -13.77 -0.34
N PRO A 37 8.06 -14.51 0.79
CA PRO A 37 7.88 -13.94 2.12
C PRO A 37 8.87 -12.78 2.32
N CYS A 38 8.34 -11.57 2.36
CA CYS A 38 9.08 -10.33 2.56
C CYS A 38 8.36 -9.42 3.56
N ASP A 39 9.09 -8.45 4.11
CA ASP A 39 8.50 -7.43 4.97
C ASP A 39 7.72 -6.43 4.10
N VAL A 40 6.42 -6.69 3.93
CA VAL A 40 5.50 -5.83 3.17
C VAL A 40 5.50 -4.41 3.74
N SER A 41 5.67 -4.22 5.06
CA SER A 41 5.73 -2.88 5.64
C SER A 41 6.93 -2.11 5.13
N ALA A 42 8.12 -2.73 5.17
CA ALA A 42 9.35 -2.11 4.68
C ALA A 42 9.26 -1.75 3.18
N VAL A 43 8.74 -2.66 2.35
CA VAL A 43 8.57 -2.41 0.91
C VAL A 43 7.61 -1.25 0.66
N VAL A 44 6.47 -1.22 1.35
CA VAL A 44 5.47 -0.16 1.20
C VAL A 44 6.02 1.18 1.67
N GLU A 45 6.77 1.23 2.76
CA GLU A 45 7.40 2.46 3.28
C GLU A 45 8.47 3.01 2.32
N GLU A 46 9.36 2.15 1.82
CA GLU A 46 10.37 2.52 0.82
C GLU A 46 9.71 3.02 -0.47
N THR A 47 8.65 2.32 -0.91
CA THR A 47 7.91 2.69 -2.11
C THR A 47 7.16 4.00 -1.91
N ALA A 48 6.55 4.22 -0.75
CA ALA A 48 5.85 5.46 -0.44
C ALA A 48 6.78 6.67 -0.45
N ASP A 49 8.01 6.52 0.05
CA ASP A 49 9.02 7.58 -0.02
C ASP A 49 9.41 7.94 -1.46
N ARG A 50 9.47 6.94 -2.35
CA ARG A 50 9.77 7.13 -3.77
C ARG A 50 8.59 7.70 -4.58
N PHE A 51 7.36 7.37 -4.20
CA PHE A 51 6.13 7.72 -4.92
C PHE A 51 5.25 8.71 -4.14
N ARG A 52 5.86 9.65 -3.42
CA ARG A 52 5.14 10.69 -2.64
C ARG A 52 4.11 11.43 -3.51
N GLY A 53 2.86 11.45 -3.05
CA GLY A 53 1.75 12.08 -3.78
C GLY A 53 1.22 11.26 -4.97
N GLU A 54 1.74 10.06 -5.21
CA GLU A 54 1.28 9.15 -6.24
C GLU A 54 0.61 7.91 -5.66
N THR A 55 -0.09 7.15 -6.51
CA THR A 55 -0.73 5.89 -6.13
C THR A 55 0.04 4.71 -6.70
N PHE A 56 0.34 3.71 -5.88
CA PHE A 56 1.00 2.48 -6.32
C PHE A 56 0.28 1.24 -5.77
N VAL A 57 0.51 0.09 -6.40
CA VAL A 57 -0.10 -1.19 -6.02
C VAL A 57 0.97 -2.12 -5.49
N VAL A 58 0.70 -2.77 -4.36
CA VAL A 58 1.51 -3.87 -3.83
C VAL A 58 0.65 -5.11 -3.73
N ALA A 59 0.95 -6.11 -4.54
CA ALA A 59 0.34 -7.42 -4.47
C ALA A 59 1.24 -8.35 -3.66
N ALA A 60 0.73 -8.93 -2.58
CA ALA A 60 1.52 -9.80 -1.70
C ALA A 60 0.62 -10.89 -1.07
N PRO A 61 1.20 -11.97 -0.50
CA PRO A 61 0.41 -12.97 0.20
C PRO A 61 -0.48 -12.33 1.27
N SER A 62 -1.76 -12.70 1.33
CA SER A 62 -2.73 -12.05 2.23
C SER A 62 -2.30 -12.10 3.70
N GLY A 63 -1.60 -13.16 4.12
CA GLY A 63 -1.03 -13.26 5.47
C GLY A 63 0.06 -12.22 5.75
N ALA A 64 0.92 -11.93 4.78
CA ALA A 64 1.95 -10.91 4.91
C ALA A 64 1.35 -9.50 4.98
N ILE A 65 0.31 -9.24 4.18
CA ILE A 65 -0.45 -7.98 4.23
C ILE A 65 -1.13 -7.82 5.59
N ALA A 66 -1.79 -8.87 6.09
CA ALA A 66 -2.45 -8.82 7.40
C ALA A 66 -1.44 -8.58 8.54
N LEU A 67 -0.23 -9.15 8.46
CA LEU A 67 0.85 -8.88 9.42
C LEU A 67 1.31 -7.42 9.36
N ALA A 68 1.49 -6.86 8.16
CA ALA A 68 1.85 -5.46 7.96
C ALA A 68 0.78 -4.51 8.52
N LEU A 69 -0.50 -4.77 8.24
CA LEU A 69 -1.60 -3.95 8.76
C LEU A 69 -1.69 -4.00 10.29
N ARG A 70 -1.52 -5.19 10.89
CA ARG A 70 -1.52 -5.35 12.35
C ARG A 70 -0.38 -4.58 13.02
N ARG A 71 0.79 -4.49 12.39
CA ARG A 71 1.93 -3.70 12.90
C ARG A 71 1.58 -2.22 13.04
N TRP A 72 0.74 -1.71 12.15
CA TRP A 72 0.27 -0.33 12.13
C TRP A 72 -1.09 -0.12 12.80
N GLY A 73 -1.63 -1.15 13.46
CA GLY A 73 -2.93 -1.07 14.14
C GLY A 73 -4.12 -0.91 13.19
N LEU A 74 -3.95 -1.20 11.90
CA LEU A 74 -4.99 -1.05 10.90
C LEU A 74 -5.84 -2.33 10.82
N PRO A 75 -7.17 -2.23 11.00
CA PRO A 75 -8.06 -3.35 10.78
C PRO A 75 -8.28 -3.58 9.28
N GLY A 76 -8.41 -4.84 8.87
CA GLY A 76 -8.82 -5.19 7.51
C GLY A 76 -7.94 -6.24 6.84
N GLY A 77 -8.06 -6.30 5.51
CA GLY A 77 -7.33 -7.20 4.63
C GLY A 77 -7.48 -6.75 3.17
N PRO A 78 -6.72 -7.34 2.24
CA PRO A 78 -6.76 -6.96 0.85
C PRO A 78 -8.13 -7.29 0.19
N PRO A 79 -8.62 -6.48 -0.76
CA PRO A 79 -8.04 -5.22 -1.24
C PRO A 79 -8.25 -4.06 -0.24
N LEU A 80 -7.18 -3.30 0.05
CA LEU A 80 -7.23 -2.14 0.96
C LEU A 80 -6.44 -0.96 0.39
N LEU A 81 -6.91 0.26 0.60
CA LEU A 81 -6.16 1.48 0.30
C LEU A 81 -5.64 2.10 1.59
N VAL A 82 -4.36 2.42 1.62
CA VAL A 82 -3.72 3.09 2.74
C VAL A 82 -2.88 4.26 2.25
N ASP A 83 -2.99 5.39 2.92
CA ASP A 83 -2.09 6.52 2.73
C ASP A 83 -0.88 6.31 3.64
N VAL A 84 0.31 6.47 3.07
CA VAL A 84 1.59 6.22 3.73
C VAL A 84 2.42 7.48 3.63
N ASP A 85 2.80 8.01 4.80
CA ASP A 85 3.66 9.18 4.96
C ASP A 85 4.70 8.93 6.06
N SER A 86 5.45 9.96 6.44
CA SER A 86 6.48 9.85 7.48
C SER A 86 5.92 9.68 8.90
N ASP A 87 4.62 9.92 9.11
CA ASP A 87 3.92 9.67 10.38
C ASP A 87 3.35 8.26 10.47
N GLY A 88 3.27 7.53 9.35
CA GLY A 88 2.89 6.13 9.29
C GLY A 88 1.77 5.84 8.30
N TRP A 89 1.00 4.79 8.57
CA TRP A 89 -0.04 4.29 7.68
C TRP A 89 -1.42 4.70 8.17
N ARG A 90 -2.27 5.16 7.25
CA ARG A 90 -3.65 5.57 7.54
C ARG A 90 -4.59 5.00 6.49
N PRO A 91 -5.86 4.71 6.82
CA PRO A 91 -6.84 4.32 5.80
C PRO A 91 -7.02 5.48 4.80
N ALA A 92 -6.86 5.19 3.52
CA ALA A 92 -7.15 6.15 2.46
C ALA A 92 -8.66 6.15 2.13
N PRO A 93 -9.23 7.29 1.71
CA PRO A 93 -10.65 7.41 1.35
C PRO A 93 -11.05 6.76 0.01
#